data_AF-A0A6M0GG09-F1
#
_entry.id   AF-A0A6M0GG09-F1
#
_cell.length_a   1.000
_cell.length_b   1.000
_cell.length_c   1.000
_cell.angle_alpha   90.00
_cell.angle_beta   90.00
_cell.angle_gamma   90.00
#
_symmetry.space_group_name_H-M   'P 1'
#
loop_
_entity.id
_entity.type
_entity.pdbx_description
1 polymer ?
#
loop_
_entity_poly.entity_id
_entity_poly.type
_entity_poly.pdbx_seq_one_letter_code
_entity_poly.pdbx_strand_id
1 'polypeptide(L)'
;EPRTIIIDEPQSFLHPGAAKKLIEILREFPQHQYFIATHSPMIIAAAKPSTIVKLRYDEGETRASVMNSEDINQQRSLLTELGVSLSDIFGADNILWVEGQTEQECFPLILEKLANKPLRGTQILAMKNTGDLEGKRAHVIFDIYDKLSGGRSLLPPAIGFVFDRERRSEQQRKDLQKRCPHHPVKFIPRRMYENYLLHPEAIAAVINKEIQCEEAPLTTSTEVKQWIKQQKKEKRSDEEWFIEVDGAKLLKNLFTEFSENRVEFSKTNHSYKLTEWLVNNEPEYLRELANFLCQEVLEQGENDAKF
;
A
#
# COMPACT_ATOMS: atom_id res chain seq x y z
N GLU A 1 1.67 -6.49 -40.54
CA GLU A 1 2.95 -5.95 -41.07
C GLU A 1 3.48 -4.88 -40.13
N PRO A 2 4.81 -4.80 -39.90
CA PRO A 2 5.44 -3.71 -39.16
C PRO A 2 5.14 -2.34 -39.80
N ARG A 3 4.91 -1.32 -38.97
CA ARG A 3 4.60 0.05 -39.41
C ARG A 3 5.21 1.06 -38.44
N THR A 4 5.56 2.23 -38.96
CA THR A 4 5.91 3.40 -38.15
C THR A 4 4.68 4.26 -37.96
N ILE A 5 4.35 4.58 -36.71
CA ILE A 5 3.15 5.31 -36.32
C ILE A 5 3.59 6.52 -35.49
N ILE A 6 3.15 7.70 -35.92
CA ILE A 6 3.45 8.97 -35.23
C ILE A 6 2.15 9.49 -34.63
N ILE A 7 2.19 9.81 -33.35
CA ILE A 7 1.03 10.25 -32.58
C ILE A 7 1.40 11.53 -31.86
N ASP A 8 0.63 12.59 -32.09
CA ASP A 8 0.81 13.89 -31.44
C ASP A 8 -0.26 14.06 -30.36
N GLU A 9 0.18 14.34 -29.14
CA GLU A 9 -0.63 14.52 -27.94
C GLU A 9 -1.76 13.48 -27.79
N PRO A 10 -1.46 12.18 -27.63
CA PRO A 10 -2.45 11.11 -27.58
C PRO A 10 -3.50 11.26 -26.48
N GLN A 11 -3.18 12.04 -25.43
CA GLN A 11 -4.09 12.33 -24.33
C GLN A 11 -5.08 13.48 -24.62
N SER A 12 -4.91 14.18 -25.75
CA SER A 12 -5.77 15.31 -26.08
C SER A 12 -7.24 14.84 -26.17
N PHE A 13 -8.12 15.50 -25.41
CA PHE A 13 -9.55 15.17 -25.27
C PHE A 13 -9.88 13.81 -24.62
N LEU A 14 -8.91 13.09 -24.05
CA LEU A 14 -9.15 11.86 -23.31
C LEU A 14 -9.13 12.09 -21.80
N HIS A 15 -10.04 11.42 -21.09
CA HIS A 15 -9.91 11.28 -19.64
C HIS A 15 -8.58 10.58 -19.30
N PRO A 16 -7.86 10.96 -18.22
CA PRO A 16 -6.53 10.42 -17.91
C PRO A 16 -6.43 8.88 -17.94
N GLY A 17 -7.42 8.19 -17.37
CA GLY A 17 -7.51 6.73 -17.42
C GLY A 17 -7.63 6.15 -18.84
N ALA A 18 -8.36 6.83 -19.74
CA ALA A 18 -8.52 6.40 -21.13
C ALA A 18 -7.23 6.64 -21.93
N ALA A 19 -6.54 7.75 -21.68
CA ALA A 19 -5.25 8.05 -22.30
C ALA A 19 -4.18 7.02 -21.87
N LYS A 20 -4.13 6.65 -20.59
CA LYS A 20 -3.28 5.55 -20.11
C LYS A 20 -3.62 4.23 -20.79
N LYS A 21 -4.92 3.89 -20.90
CA LYS A 21 -5.36 2.65 -21.53
C LYS A 21 -5.00 2.58 -23.01
N LEU A 22 -5.10 3.70 -23.72
CA LEU A 22 -4.64 3.81 -25.10
C LEU A 22 -3.15 3.42 -25.23
N ILE A 23 -2.29 3.96 -24.37
CA ILE A 23 -0.85 3.64 -24.39
C ILE A 23 -0.59 2.17 -24.06
N GLU A 24 -1.33 1.59 -23.10
CA GLU A 24 -1.25 0.14 -22.82
C GLU A 24 -1.60 -0.69 -24.05
N ILE A 25 -2.67 -0.35 -24.77
CA ILE A 25 -3.09 -1.04 -25.99
C ILE A 25 -2.00 -0.94 -27.07
N LEU A 26 -1.41 0.25 -27.29
CA LEU A 26 -0.34 0.41 -28.29
C LEU A 26 0.87 -0.50 -28.00
N ARG A 27 1.18 -0.72 -26.71
CA ARG A 27 2.27 -1.60 -26.27
C ARG A 27 1.99 -3.08 -26.50
N GLU A 28 0.74 -3.50 -26.64
CA GLU A 28 0.39 -4.88 -26.99
C GLU A 28 0.78 -5.23 -28.44
N PHE A 29 1.16 -4.23 -29.24
CA PHE A 29 1.60 -4.39 -30.63
C PHE A 29 3.06 -3.96 -30.83
N PRO A 30 4.04 -4.72 -30.30
CA PRO A 30 5.45 -4.37 -30.32
C PRO A 30 6.09 -4.44 -31.71
N GLN A 31 5.40 -5.00 -32.70
CA GLN A 31 5.87 -5.04 -34.10
C GLN A 31 5.87 -3.66 -34.77
N HIS A 32 5.21 -2.66 -34.18
CA HIS A 32 5.17 -1.30 -34.69
C HIS A 32 6.18 -0.39 -33.98
N GLN A 33 6.69 0.60 -34.69
CA GLN A 33 7.51 1.66 -34.10
C GLN A 33 6.62 2.88 -33.83
N TYR A 34 6.59 3.34 -32.58
CA TYR A 34 5.79 4.49 -32.19
C TYR A 34 6.67 5.70 -31.91
N PHE A 35 6.34 6.83 -32.51
CA PHE A 35 6.83 8.15 -32.11
C PHE A 35 5.67 8.90 -31.47
N ILE A 36 5.81 9.23 -30.19
CA ILE A 36 4.78 9.92 -29.43
C ILE A 36 5.33 11.27 -29.00
N ALA A 37 4.74 12.34 -29.53
CA ALA A 37 4.96 13.68 -29.03
C ALA A 37 3.96 13.94 -27.91
N THR A 38 4.44 14.34 -26.73
CA THR A 38 3.58 14.61 -25.59
C THR A 38 4.24 15.54 -24.58
N HIS A 39 3.44 16.42 -24.00
CA HIS A 39 3.79 17.13 -22.77
C HIS A 39 3.33 16.41 -21.50
N SER A 40 2.59 15.30 -21.60
CA SER A 40 2.01 14.59 -20.44
C SER A 40 2.98 13.57 -19.84
N PRO A 41 3.38 13.73 -18.57
CA PRO A 41 4.33 12.79 -17.97
C PRO A 41 3.70 11.44 -17.64
N MET A 42 2.37 11.40 -17.44
CA MET A 42 1.60 10.17 -17.36
C MET A 42 1.76 9.31 -18.63
N ILE A 43 1.73 9.93 -19.82
CA ILE A 43 1.93 9.23 -21.10
C ILE A 43 3.36 8.73 -21.22
N ILE A 44 4.34 9.56 -20.89
CA ILE A 44 5.77 9.18 -20.88
C ILE A 44 5.99 7.96 -19.99
N ALA A 45 5.41 7.95 -18.79
CA ALA A 45 5.54 6.85 -17.84
C ALA A 45 4.80 5.57 -18.30
N ALA A 46 3.59 5.70 -18.84
CA ALA A 46 2.82 4.56 -19.33
C ALA A 46 3.48 3.90 -20.56
N ALA A 47 4.10 4.71 -21.42
CA ALA A 47 4.71 4.26 -22.68
C ALA A 47 5.98 3.43 -22.45
N LYS A 48 6.70 3.63 -21.35
CA LYS A 48 8.01 3.02 -21.06
C LYS A 48 8.93 3.08 -22.30
N PRO A 49 9.22 4.28 -22.82
CA PRO A 49 9.90 4.45 -24.10
C PRO A 49 11.34 3.92 -24.04
N SER A 50 11.80 3.32 -25.14
CA SER A 50 13.21 2.94 -25.33
C SER A 50 14.13 4.14 -25.57
N THR A 51 13.56 5.28 -25.96
CA THR A 51 14.30 6.52 -26.25
C THR A 51 13.42 7.71 -25.94
N ILE A 52 13.95 8.68 -25.20
CA ILE A 52 13.28 9.95 -24.93
C ILE A 52 14.05 11.04 -25.67
N VAL A 53 13.37 11.77 -26.56
CA VAL A 53 13.93 12.95 -27.24
C VAL A 53 13.31 14.18 -26.62
N LYS A 54 14.13 14.97 -25.93
CA LYS A 54 13.73 16.23 -25.34
C LYS A 54 13.93 17.36 -26.36
N LEU A 55 12.90 18.16 -26.56
CA LEU A 55 12.96 19.34 -27.43
C LEU A 55 12.95 20.59 -26.55
N ARG A 56 13.91 21.49 -26.77
CA ARG A 56 13.99 22.80 -26.10
C ARG A 56 14.07 23.89 -27.14
N TYR A 57 13.25 24.93 -26.97
CA TYR A 57 13.37 26.15 -27.77
C TYR A 57 14.28 27.13 -27.04
N ASP A 58 15.38 27.54 -27.68
CA ASP A 58 16.38 28.46 -27.12
C ASP A 58 16.96 29.33 -28.23
N GLU A 59 17.15 30.63 -27.95
CA GLU A 59 17.73 31.61 -28.88
C GLU A 59 17.11 31.63 -30.32
N GLY A 60 15.83 31.29 -30.46
CA GLY A 60 15.15 31.27 -31.76
C GLY A 60 15.21 29.94 -32.52
N GLU A 61 15.84 28.91 -31.95
CA GLU A 61 16.00 27.60 -32.55
C GLU A 61 15.47 26.48 -31.66
N THR A 62 14.99 25.39 -32.26
CA THR A 62 14.64 24.16 -31.51
C THR A 62 15.82 23.22 -31.48
N ARG A 63 16.29 22.89 -30.26
CA ARG A 63 17.36 21.94 -30.01
C ARG A 63 16.78 20.63 -29.50
N ALA A 64 17.21 19.52 -30.09
CA ALA A 64 16.85 18.18 -29.66
C ALA A 64 18.01 17.53 -28.88
N SER A 65 17.71 16.92 -27.74
CA SER A 65 18.66 16.12 -26.98
C SER A 65 18.06 14.76 -26.66
N VAL A 66 18.79 13.69 -26.95
CA VAL A 66 18.40 12.33 -26.54
C VAL A 66 18.74 12.16 -25.07
N MET A 67 17.76 11.74 -24.29
CA MET A 67 17.97 11.41 -22.89
C MET A 67 18.08 9.91 -22.68
N ASN A 68 18.90 9.54 -21.71
CA ASN A 68 18.95 8.17 -21.22
C ASN A 68 17.75 7.93 -20.30
N SER A 69 16.83 7.06 -20.72
CA SER A 69 15.65 6.66 -19.93
C SER A 69 16.01 5.90 -18.64
N GLU A 70 17.25 5.44 -18.49
CA GLU A 70 17.75 4.79 -17.28
C GLU A 70 18.47 5.78 -16.33
N ASP A 71 18.76 7.00 -16.80
CA ASP A 71 19.42 8.03 -15.98
C ASP A 71 18.37 8.87 -15.21
N ILE A 72 18.26 8.56 -13.91
CA ILE A 72 17.34 9.18 -12.96
C ILE A 72 17.49 10.71 -12.92
N ASN A 73 18.70 11.26 -13.09
CA ASN A 73 18.93 12.71 -13.03
C ASN A 73 18.40 13.42 -14.28
N GLN A 74 18.50 12.79 -15.44
CA GLN A 74 17.96 13.32 -16.69
C GLN A 74 16.43 13.27 -16.68
N GLN A 75 15.84 12.16 -16.23
CA GLN A 75 14.40 12.05 -16.01
C GLN A 75 13.88 13.14 -15.07
N ARG A 76 14.61 13.41 -13.98
CA ARG A 76 14.29 14.49 -13.03
C ARG A 76 14.28 15.87 -13.67
N SER A 77 15.32 16.21 -14.42
CA SER A 77 15.42 17.50 -15.12
C SER A 77 14.27 17.68 -16.12
N LEU A 78 13.89 16.63 -16.85
CA LEU A 78 12.74 16.69 -17.77
C LEU A 78 11.44 16.94 -17.03
N LEU A 79 11.15 16.20 -15.97
CA LEU A 79 9.91 16.36 -15.20
C LEU A 79 9.80 17.74 -14.56
N THR A 80 10.90 18.24 -13.99
CA THR A 80 10.96 19.59 -13.42
C THR A 80 10.73 20.66 -14.50
N GLU A 81 11.31 20.51 -15.69
CA GLU A 81 11.11 21.45 -16.81
C GLU A 81 9.70 21.39 -17.41
N LEU A 82 9.04 20.24 -17.36
CA LEU A 82 7.63 20.10 -17.72
C LEU A 82 6.69 20.65 -16.63
N GLY A 83 7.22 21.10 -15.49
CA GLY A 83 6.44 21.61 -14.37
C GLY A 83 5.65 20.52 -13.63
N VAL A 84 6.11 19.28 -13.74
CA VAL A 84 5.37 18.09 -13.29
C VAL A 84 6.19 17.31 -12.27
N SER A 85 5.51 16.85 -11.23
CA SER A 85 6.05 15.94 -10.22
C SER A 85 5.71 14.49 -10.57
N LEU A 86 6.44 13.51 -10.03
CA LEU A 86 6.01 12.10 -10.20
C LEU A 86 4.71 11.79 -9.45
N SER A 87 4.24 12.66 -8.56
CA SER A 87 2.88 12.61 -8.02
C SER A 87 1.83 12.62 -9.13
N ASP A 88 2.07 13.40 -10.18
CA ASP A 88 1.19 13.49 -11.36
C ASP A 88 1.29 12.24 -12.26
N ILE A 89 2.37 11.46 -12.13
CA ILE A 89 2.60 10.20 -12.86
C ILE A 89 2.01 9.00 -12.11
N PHE A 90 2.19 8.95 -10.79
CA PHE A 90 1.68 7.89 -9.92
C PHE A 90 0.23 8.11 -9.50
N GLY A 91 -0.35 9.30 -9.79
CA GLY A 91 -1.70 9.68 -9.37
C GLY A 91 -1.82 9.84 -7.86
N ALA A 92 -0.73 10.26 -7.22
CA ALA A 92 -0.59 10.26 -5.77
C ALA A 92 0.06 11.56 -5.28
N ASP A 93 -0.71 12.42 -4.62
CA ASP A 93 -0.22 13.63 -3.98
C ASP A 93 0.74 13.29 -2.83
N ASN A 94 0.50 12.17 -2.13
CA ASN A 94 1.26 11.74 -0.96
C ASN A 94 1.37 10.21 -0.87
N ILE A 95 2.37 9.71 -0.13
CA ILE A 95 2.50 8.28 0.18
C ILE A 95 2.44 8.03 1.69
N LEU A 96 1.65 7.03 2.09
CA LEU A 96 1.75 6.40 3.40
C LEU A 96 2.45 5.04 3.26
N TRP A 97 3.60 4.90 3.90
CA TRP A 97 4.31 3.62 3.91
C TRP A 97 3.75 2.71 5.00
N VAL A 98 3.43 1.47 4.64
CA VAL A 98 2.97 0.44 5.58
C VAL A 98 3.94 -0.73 5.60
N GLU A 99 3.87 -1.53 6.66
CA GLU A 99 4.74 -2.68 6.85
C GLU A 99 4.71 -3.61 5.63
N GLY A 100 3.57 -4.26 5.35
CA GLY A 100 3.48 -5.29 4.33
C GLY A 100 2.36 -5.10 3.32
N GLN A 101 2.26 -6.08 2.42
CA GLN A 101 1.22 -6.12 1.40
C GLN A 101 -0.18 -6.28 1.99
N THR A 102 -0.31 -6.91 3.17
CA THR A 102 -1.59 -7.07 3.83
C THR A 102 -2.22 -5.72 4.15
N GLU A 103 -1.46 -4.82 4.78
CA GLU A 103 -1.92 -3.47 5.15
C GLU A 103 -2.19 -2.63 3.91
N GLN A 104 -1.36 -2.77 2.87
CA GLN A 104 -1.52 -2.07 1.59
C GLN A 104 -2.89 -2.33 0.96
N GLU A 105 -3.38 -3.56 1.02
CA GLU A 105 -4.69 -3.94 0.45
C GLU A 105 -5.84 -3.66 1.44
N CYS A 106 -5.61 -3.84 2.74
CA CYS A 106 -6.69 -3.80 3.74
C CYS A 106 -6.99 -2.39 4.28
N PHE A 107 -5.99 -1.54 4.47
CA PHE A 107 -6.21 -0.20 5.04
C PHE A 107 -7.07 0.70 4.15
N PRO A 108 -6.90 0.72 2.81
CA PRO A 108 -7.80 1.47 1.92
C PRO A 108 -9.27 1.06 2.11
N LEU A 109 -9.54 -0.25 2.19
CA LEU A 109 -10.88 -0.80 2.37
C LEU A 109 -11.54 -0.34 3.68
N ILE A 110 -10.76 -0.33 4.77
CA ILE A 110 -11.22 0.14 6.09
C ILE A 110 -11.52 1.64 6.05
N LEU A 111 -10.60 2.44 5.50
CA LEU A 111 -10.72 3.90 5.44
C LEU A 111 -11.90 4.35 4.58
N GLU A 112 -12.08 3.74 3.41
CA GLU A 112 -13.18 4.07 2.51
C GLU A 112 -14.54 3.81 3.15
N LYS A 113 -14.68 2.66 3.84
CA LYS A 113 -15.98 2.18 4.32
C LYS A 113 -16.36 2.68 5.71
N LEU A 114 -15.40 2.83 6.62
CA LEU A 114 -15.69 3.18 8.03
C LEU A 114 -15.49 4.66 8.32
N ALA A 115 -14.52 5.30 7.66
CA ALA A 115 -14.18 6.70 7.92
C ALA A 115 -14.83 7.68 6.95
N ASN A 116 -15.43 7.18 5.85
CA ASN A 116 -15.99 7.99 4.76
C ASN A 116 -15.03 9.10 4.30
N LYS A 117 -13.72 8.84 4.43
CA LYS A 117 -12.67 9.76 4.05
C LYS A 117 -12.05 9.25 2.77
N PRO A 118 -12.26 9.95 1.64
CA PRO A 118 -11.49 9.64 0.44
C PRO A 118 -10.01 9.90 0.76
N LEU A 119 -9.13 9.03 0.27
CA LEU A 119 -7.68 9.15 0.48
C LEU A 119 -7.08 10.43 -0.15
N ARG A 120 -7.86 11.19 -0.95
CA ARG A 120 -7.51 12.51 -1.52
C ARG A 120 -6.09 12.55 -2.09
N GLY A 121 -5.78 11.61 -2.98
CA GLY A 121 -4.47 11.52 -3.60
C GLY A 121 -3.38 10.85 -2.74
N THR A 122 -3.68 10.43 -1.50
CA THR A 122 -2.75 9.61 -0.71
C THR A 122 -2.77 8.16 -1.19
N GLN A 123 -1.63 7.62 -1.56
CA GLN A 123 -1.45 6.18 -1.82
C GLN A 123 -0.86 5.49 -0.60
N ILE A 124 -1.34 4.28 -0.31
CA ILE A 124 -0.78 3.42 0.73
C ILE A 124 0.11 2.39 0.03
N LEU A 125 1.38 2.30 0.40
CA LEU A 125 2.36 1.41 -0.25
C LEU A 125 3.11 0.55 0.77
N ALA A 126 3.22 -0.75 0.48
CA ALA A 126 4.00 -1.68 1.28
C ALA A 126 5.50 -1.45 1.12
N MET A 127 6.23 -1.54 2.23
CA MET A 127 7.69 -1.55 2.19
C MET A 127 8.21 -2.91 1.69
N LYS A 128 9.22 -2.87 0.82
CA LYS A 128 9.92 -4.08 0.39
C LYS A 128 10.87 -4.59 1.47
N ASN A 129 10.99 -5.92 1.59
CA ASN A 129 11.88 -6.65 2.52
C ASN A 129 11.60 -6.42 4.02
N THR A 130 10.37 -6.66 4.45
CA THR A 130 9.91 -6.49 5.85
C THR A 130 10.59 -7.41 6.86
N GLY A 131 11.09 -8.58 6.46
CA GLY A 131 11.83 -9.49 7.34
C GLY A 131 13.09 -8.87 7.96
N ASP A 132 13.64 -7.81 7.34
CA ASP A 132 14.77 -7.04 7.86
C ASP A 132 14.36 -5.90 8.82
N LEU A 133 13.06 -5.56 8.90
CA LEU A 133 12.52 -4.54 9.81
C LEU A 133 12.48 -5.00 11.28
N GLU A 134 12.45 -6.31 11.52
CA GLU A 134 12.60 -6.89 12.86
C GLU A 134 14.08 -7.05 13.27
N GLY A 135 14.98 -7.01 12.28
CA GLY A 135 16.40 -7.21 12.46
C GLY A 135 17.17 -5.93 12.78
N LYS A 136 18.48 -6.08 13.00
CA LYS A 136 19.41 -4.96 13.25
C LYS A 136 19.45 -3.93 12.10
N ARG A 137 18.88 -4.24 10.92
CA ARG A 137 18.93 -3.42 9.69
C ARG A 137 17.68 -2.56 9.45
N ALA A 138 16.67 -2.64 10.32
CA ALA A 138 15.46 -1.83 10.21
C ALA A 138 15.76 -0.33 9.97
N HIS A 139 16.76 0.20 10.69
CA HIS A 139 17.21 1.58 10.54
C HIS A 139 17.71 1.93 9.14
N VAL A 140 18.39 1.02 8.43
CA VAL A 140 18.89 1.28 7.06
C VAL A 140 17.71 1.39 6.09
N ILE A 141 16.69 0.56 6.29
CA ILE A 141 15.48 0.58 5.48
C ILE A 141 14.76 1.92 5.71
N PHE A 142 14.58 2.33 6.97
CA PHE A 142 13.99 3.63 7.28
C PHE A 142 14.78 4.80 6.70
N ASP A 143 16.11 4.79 6.79
CA ASP A 143 16.95 5.82 6.18
C ASP A 143 16.80 5.87 4.65
N ILE A 144 16.61 4.71 4.00
CA ILE A 144 16.36 4.64 2.56
C ILE A 144 15.01 5.28 2.24
N TYR A 145 13.94 4.87 2.90
CA TYR A 145 12.60 5.39 2.58
C TYR A 145 12.42 6.87 3.01
N ASP A 146 13.04 7.32 4.09
CA ASP A 146 13.07 8.73 4.51
C ASP A 146 13.80 9.59 3.46
N LYS A 147 14.98 9.16 3.00
CA LYS A 147 15.71 9.85 1.92
C LYS A 147 14.98 9.81 0.59
N LEU A 148 14.30 8.70 0.29
CA LEU A 148 13.46 8.54 -0.89
C LEU A 148 12.14 9.30 -0.78
N SER A 149 11.78 9.87 0.37
CA SER A 149 10.54 10.62 0.55
C SER A 149 10.76 12.10 0.91
N GLY A 150 12.00 12.52 1.15
CA GLY A 150 12.37 13.92 1.40
C GLY A 150 12.40 14.78 0.14
N GLY A 151 12.37 16.12 0.31
CA GLY A 151 12.13 17.11 -0.76
C GLY A 151 13.13 17.19 -1.94
N ARG A 152 14.13 16.31 -2.01
CA ARG A 152 14.97 16.12 -3.21
C ARG A 152 14.66 14.82 -3.94
N SER A 153 13.73 14.02 -3.46
CA SER A 153 13.32 12.78 -4.09
C SER A 153 12.36 13.04 -5.23
N LEU A 154 12.36 12.07 -6.12
CA LEU A 154 11.42 11.94 -7.21
C LEU A 154 10.11 11.33 -6.72
N LEU A 155 10.04 10.61 -5.60
CA LEU A 155 8.76 10.07 -5.12
C LEU A 155 7.86 11.18 -4.52
N PRO A 156 6.53 11.00 -4.57
CA PRO A 156 5.62 11.80 -3.76
C PRO A 156 6.09 11.86 -2.29
N PRO A 157 5.89 12.99 -1.60
CA PRO A 157 6.28 13.12 -0.20
C PRO A 157 5.59 12.05 0.64
N ALA A 158 6.34 11.46 1.58
CA ALA A 158 5.74 10.57 2.56
C ALA A 158 5.03 11.40 3.63
N ILE A 159 3.77 11.07 3.92
CA ILE A 159 3.07 11.63 5.08
C ILE A 159 3.42 10.87 6.37
N GLY A 160 4.01 9.68 6.26
CA GLY A 160 4.48 8.91 7.40
C GLY A 160 4.65 7.43 7.12
N PHE A 161 4.88 6.70 8.20
CA PHE A 161 5.04 5.26 8.23
C PHE A 161 4.12 4.63 9.30
N VAL A 162 3.48 3.50 8.98
CA VAL A 162 2.67 2.73 9.92
C VAL A 162 3.18 1.29 9.99
N PHE A 163 3.49 0.84 11.21
CA PHE A 163 4.03 -0.49 11.47
C PHE A 163 3.25 -1.29 12.51
N ASP A 164 3.43 -2.60 12.46
CA ASP A 164 3.09 -3.48 13.56
C ASP A 164 4.00 -3.18 14.76
N ARG A 165 3.39 -3.20 15.94
CA ARG A 165 4.13 -3.04 17.18
C ARG A 165 5.10 -4.20 17.40
N GLU A 166 4.68 -5.39 16.99
CA GLU A 166 5.34 -6.66 17.25
C GLU A 166 5.78 -6.76 18.72
N ARG A 167 6.92 -7.42 18.99
CA ARG A 167 7.51 -7.52 20.33
C ARG A 167 8.40 -6.33 20.69
N ARG A 168 8.28 -5.19 19.99
CA ARG A 168 9.13 -4.02 20.21
C ARG A 168 8.79 -3.33 21.53
N SER A 169 9.80 -3.10 22.36
CA SER A 169 9.65 -2.33 23.59
C SER A 169 9.29 -0.87 23.29
N GLU A 170 8.73 -0.18 24.28
CA GLU A 170 8.47 1.26 24.20
C GLU A 170 9.72 2.05 23.79
N GLN A 171 10.89 1.65 24.31
CA GLN A 171 12.16 2.31 23.98
C GLN A 171 12.53 2.11 22.50
N GLN A 172 12.40 0.88 21.99
CA GLN A 172 12.70 0.58 20.58
C GLN A 172 11.80 1.36 19.63
N ARG A 173 10.52 1.51 19.97
CA ARG A 173 9.56 2.32 19.18
C ARG A 173 9.92 3.79 19.20
N LYS A 174 10.24 4.35 20.37
CA LYS A 174 10.71 5.74 20.49
C LYS A 174 12.01 5.98 19.74
N ASP A 175 12.92 5.03 19.74
CA ASP A 175 14.19 5.14 19.01
C ASP A 175 13.98 5.14 17.49
N LEU A 176 13.02 4.37 16.98
CA LEU A 176 12.63 4.40 15.56
C LEU A 176 11.97 5.74 15.19
N GLN A 177 11.06 6.24 16.03
CA GLN A 177 10.42 7.54 15.82
C GLN A 177 11.43 8.69 15.76
N LYS A 178 12.46 8.67 16.60
CA LYS A 178 13.51 9.70 16.61
C LYS A 178 14.42 9.69 15.37
N ARG A 179 14.48 8.56 14.65
CA ARG A 179 15.38 8.37 13.50
C ARG A 179 14.80 8.90 12.19
N CYS A 180 13.48 9.05 12.11
CA CYS A 180 12.79 9.67 10.99
C CYS A 180 12.25 11.04 11.44
N PRO A 181 13.11 12.08 11.58
CA PRO A 181 12.69 13.38 12.08
C PRO A 181 11.77 14.12 11.09
N HIS A 182 11.81 13.74 9.81
CA HIS A 182 11.07 14.41 8.74
C HIS A 182 9.71 13.76 8.46
N HIS A 183 9.50 12.51 8.87
CA HIS A 183 8.27 11.77 8.60
C HIS A 183 7.83 10.97 9.84
N PRO A 184 6.57 11.12 10.29
CA PRO A 184 6.11 10.47 11.51
C PRO A 184 6.09 8.95 11.35
N VAL A 185 6.65 8.25 12.34
CA VAL A 185 6.56 6.78 12.45
C VAL A 185 5.54 6.43 13.52
N LYS A 186 4.50 5.69 13.11
CA LYS A 186 3.39 5.28 13.97
C LYS A 186 3.32 3.77 14.07
N PHE A 187 2.86 3.28 15.21
CA PHE A 187 2.65 1.86 15.45
C PHE A 187 1.18 1.64 15.73
N ILE A 188 0.57 0.64 15.11
CA ILE A 188 -0.84 0.32 15.37
C ILE A 188 -1.04 -0.05 16.85
N PRO A 189 -2.24 0.19 17.42
CA PRO A 189 -2.52 -0.06 18.84
C PRO A 189 -2.31 -1.51 19.31
N ARG A 190 -2.70 -2.48 18.47
CA ARG A 190 -2.51 -3.92 18.74
C ARG A 190 -1.13 -4.40 18.28
N ARG A 191 -0.75 -5.61 18.69
CA ARG A 191 0.57 -6.15 18.37
C ARG A 191 0.86 -6.19 16.87
N MET A 192 -0.08 -6.69 16.07
CA MET A 192 0.04 -6.83 14.62
C MET A 192 -1.33 -6.67 13.97
N TYR A 193 -1.37 -6.43 12.67
CA TYR A 193 -2.63 -6.25 11.95
C TYR A 193 -3.58 -7.44 12.11
N GLU A 194 -3.06 -8.66 12.12
CA GLU A 194 -3.89 -9.86 12.28
C GLU A 194 -4.67 -9.92 13.61
N ASN A 195 -4.27 -9.16 14.63
CA ASN A 195 -5.02 -9.08 15.90
C ASN A 195 -6.37 -8.36 15.75
N TYR A 196 -6.56 -7.55 14.70
CA TYR A 196 -7.85 -6.94 14.38
C TYR A 196 -8.79 -7.90 13.65
N LEU A 197 -8.28 -9.05 13.20
CA LEU A 197 -9.02 -10.04 12.41
C LEU A 197 -9.50 -11.23 13.25
N LEU A 198 -9.21 -11.22 14.55
CA LEU A 198 -9.64 -12.25 15.51
C LEU A 198 -11.12 -12.08 15.87
N HIS A 199 -12.01 -12.25 14.89
CA HIS A 199 -13.46 -12.16 15.05
C HIS A 199 -14.14 -13.50 14.72
N PRO A 200 -14.84 -14.14 15.67
CA PRO A 200 -15.34 -15.50 15.48
C PRO A 200 -16.25 -15.69 14.26
N GLU A 201 -17.18 -14.75 14.04
CA GLU A 201 -18.15 -14.80 12.94
C GLU A 201 -17.46 -14.63 11.57
N ALA A 202 -16.52 -13.68 11.46
CA ALA A 202 -15.75 -13.45 10.24
C ALA A 202 -14.92 -14.68 9.87
N ILE A 203 -14.23 -15.23 10.86
CA ILE A 203 -13.37 -16.41 10.70
C ILE A 203 -14.20 -17.62 10.25
N ALA A 204 -15.32 -17.90 10.93
CA ALA A 204 -16.19 -19.01 10.55
C ALA A 204 -16.74 -18.83 9.13
N ALA A 205 -17.19 -17.62 8.78
CA ALA A 205 -17.70 -17.32 7.44
C ALA A 205 -16.64 -17.51 6.34
N VAL A 206 -15.41 -17.03 6.55
CA VAL A 206 -14.32 -17.18 5.57
C VAL A 206 -13.91 -18.64 5.42
N ILE A 207 -13.71 -19.38 6.52
CA ILE A 207 -13.34 -20.80 6.45
C ILE A 207 -14.39 -21.62 5.70
N ASN A 208 -15.67 -21.45 6.02
CA ASN A 208 -16.76 -22.16 5.35
C ASN A 208 -16.84 -21.82 3.85
N LYS A 209 -16.53 -20.57 3.48
CA LYS A 209 -16.51 -20.13 2.08
C LYS A 209 -15.33 -20.72 1.29
N GLU A 210 -14.14 -20.85 1.89
CA GLU A 210 -12.97 -21.43 1.22
C GLU A 210 -13.16 -22.92 0.89
N ILE A 211 -13.90 -23.65 1.73
CA ILE A 211 -14.00 -25.11 1.64
C ILE A 211 -15.21 -25.55 0.80
N GLN A 212 -16.09 -24.63 0.40
CA GLN A 212 -17.28 -24.89 -0.41
C GLN A 212 -18.12 -26.06 0.14
N CYS A 213 -18.49 -26.03 1.42
CA CYS A 213 -19.36 -27.04 2.00
C CYS A 213 -20.81 -26.89 1.49
N GLU A 214 -21.28 -27.86 0.68
CA GLU A 214 -22.61 -27.84 0.06
C GLU A 214 -23.76 -28.26 1.02
N GLU A 215 -23.47 -28.98 2.11
CA GLU A 215 -24.50 -29.59 2.97
C GLU A 215 -24.65 -28.91 4.36
N ALA A 216 -23.56 -28.46 4.98
CA ALA A 216 -23.57 -27.81 6.30
C ALA A 216 -22.27 -27.01 6.54
N PRO A 217 -22.27 -25.93 7.35
CA PRO A 217 -21.04 -25.22 7.70
C PRO A 217 -20.08 -26.13 8.46
N LEU A 218 -18.80 -26.12 8.07
CA LEU A 218 -17.74 -26.90 8.72
C LEU A 218 -17.43 -26.40 10.13
N THR A 219 -17.61 -25.10 10.36
CA THR A 219 -17.43 -24.50 11.68
C THR A 219 -18.44 -23.38 11.94
N THR A 220 -18.78 -23.21 13.21
CA THR A 220 -19.67 -22.15 13.72
C THR A 220 -18.89 -21.08 14.48
N SER A 221 -19.43 -19.85 14.54
CA SER A 221 -18.82 -18.78 15.34
C SER A 221 -18.70 -19.14 16.83
N THR A 222 -19.58 -20.01 17.34
CA THR A 222 -19.53 -20.49 18.73
C THR A 222 -18.32 -21.38 18.97
N GLU A 223 -18.03 -22.31 18.07
CA GLU A 223 -16.86 -23.19 18.16
C GLU A 223 -15.56 -22.37 18.04
N VAL A 224 -15.50 -21.46 17.08
CA VAL A 224 -14.36 -20.55 16.91
C VAL A 224 -14.12 -19.72 18.17
N LYS A 225 -15.18 -19.14 18.75
CA LYS A 225 -15.10 -18.36 19.99
C LYS A 225 -14.61 -19.19 21.17
N GLN A 226 -15.11 -20.42 21.32
CA GLN A 226 -14.66 -21.34 22.36
C GLN A 226 -13.19 -21.72 22.19
N TRP A 227 -12.77 -22.01 20.96
CA TRP A 227 -11.39 -22.34 20.64
C TRP A 227 -10.44 -21.19 20.98
N ILE A 228 -10.77 -19.95 20.58
CA ILE A 228 -9.99 -18.75 20.91
C ILE A 228 -9.84 -18.61 22.43
N LYS A 229 -10.93 -18.80 23.19
CA LYS A 229 -10.90 -18.77 24.67
C LYS A 229 -9.99 -19.84 25.26
N GLN A 230 -9.93 -21.04 24.69
CA GLN A 230 -9.04 -22.11 25.16
C GLN A 230 -7.56 -21.80 24.93
N GLN A 231 -7.22 -21.03 23.89
CA GLN A 231 -5.85 -20.60 23.63
C GLN A 231 -5.34 -19.55 24.62
N LYS A 232 -6.24 -18.93 25.39
CA LYS A 232 -5.89 -17.98 26.45
C LYS A 232 -5.32 -18.73 27.66
N LYS A 233 -4.00 -18.91 27.67
CA LYS A 233 -3.26 -19.60 28.76
C LYS A 233 -2.94 -18.71 29.98
N GLU A 234 -3.20 -17.41 29.90
CA GLU A 234 -2.72 -16.41 30.88
C GLU A 234 -3.85 -15.74 31.67
N LYS A 235 -3.55 -15.25 32.87
CA LYS A 235 -4.47 -14.50 33.75
C LYS A 235 -4.80 -13.06 33.26
N ARG A 236 -4.42 -12.68 32.04
CA ARG A 236 -4.68 -11.34 31.49
C ARG A 236 -6.17 -11.08 31.30
N SER A 237 -6.57 -9.81 31.21
CA SER A 237 -7.94 -9.48 30.76
C SER A 237 -8.16 -9.97 29.33
N ASP A 238 -9.42 -10.08 28.90
CA ASP A 238 -9.72 -10.46 27.50
C ASP A 238 -9.16 -9.41 26.52
N GLU A 239 -9.34 -8.12 26.84
CA GLU A 239 -8.85 -6.99 26.03
C GLU A 239 -7.31 -7.01 25.86
N GLU A 240 -6.56 -7.14 26.95
CA GLU A 240 -5.10 -7.21 26.90
C GLU A 240 -4.59 -8.41 26.10
N TRP A 241 -5.31 -9.53 26.17
CA TRP A 241 -4.92 -10.73 25.44
C TRP A 241 -5.09 -10.56 23.92
N PHE A 242 -6.20 -9.98 23.47
CA PHE A 242 -6.41 -9.68 22.04
C PHE A 242 -5.41 -8.63 21.52
N ILE A 243 -4.92 -7.73 22.37
CA ILE A 243 -3.87 -6.77 22.01
C ILE A 243 -2.52 -7.45 21.82
N GLU A 244 -2.12 -8.39 22.67
CA GLU A 244 -0.74 -8.92 22.73
C GLU A 244 -0.51 -10.28 22.05
N VAL A 245 -1.58 -11.05 21.80
CA VAL A 245 -1.47 -12.38 21.19
C VAL A 245 -0.83 -12.29 19.81
N ASP A 246 -0.18 -13.38 19.39
CA ASP A 246 0.32 -13.52 18.03
C ASP A 246 -0.84 -13.86 17.09
N GLY A 247 -1.52 -12.84 16.56
CA GLY A 247 -2.73 -13.00 15.73
C GLY A 247 -2.48 -13.85 14.49
N ALA A 248 -1.34 -13.64 13.82
CA ALA A 248 -0.95 -14.42 12.64
C ALA A 248 -0.81 -15.91 12.94
N LYS A 249 -0.09 -16.27 14.01
CA LYS A 249 0.07 -17.67 14.43
C LYS A 249 -1.27 -18.27 14.86
N LEU A 250 -2.10 -17.50 15.57
CA LEU A 250 -3.41 -17.95 16.02
C LEU A 250 -4.33 -18.25 14.83
N LEU A 251 -4.42 -17.35 13.86
CA LEU A 251 -5.17 -17.55 12.61
C LEU A 251 -4.63 -18.74 11.81
N LYS A 252 -3.30 -18.91 11.73
CA LYS A 252 -2.72 -20.08 11.08
C LYS A 252 -3.20 -21.39 11.70
N ASN A 253 -3.07 -21.52 13.03
CA ASN A 253 -3.51 -22.72 13.75
C ASN A 253 -5.02 -22.96 13.59
N LEU A 254 -5.81 -21.89 13.67
CA LEU A 254 -7.26 -21.94 13.58
C LEU A 254 -7.72 -22.41 12.20
N PHE A 255 -7.21 -21.79 11.13
CA PHE A 255 -7.51 -22.21 9.76
C PHE A 255 -7.10 -23.66 9.53
N THR A 256 -5.92 -24.08 10.00
CA THR A 256 -5.46 -25.47 9.88
C THR A 256 -6.39 -26.45 10.61
N GLU A 257 -6.77 -26.15 11.85
CA GLU A 257 -7.59 -27.04 12.68
C GLU A 257 -9.03 -27.15 12.15
N PHE A 258 -9.69 -26.01 11.93
CA PHE A 258 -11.08 -25.99 11.49
C PHE A 258 -11.25 -26.35 10.02
N SER A 259 -10.21 -26.28 9.18
CA SER A 259 -10.26 -26.77 7.80
C SER A 259 -9.86 -28.24 7.64
N GLU A 260 -9.48 -28.93 8.73
CA GLU A 260 -8.89 -30.27 8.69
C GLU A 260 -7.63 -30.34 7.78
N ASN A 261 -6.79 -29.30 7.85
CA ASN A 261 -5.59 -29.08 7.02
C ASN A 261 -5.84 -28.83 5.53
N ARG A 262 -7.09 -28.57 5.11
CA ARG A 262 -7.41 -28.27 3.70
C ARG A 262 -7.03 -26.85 3.29
N VAL A 263 -7.01 -25.91 4.24
CA VAL A 263 -6.73 -24.50 3.98
C VAL A 263 -5.54 -24.06 4.84
N GLU A 264 -4.46 -23.64 4.18
CA GLU A 264 -3.36 -22.94 4.84
C GLU A 264 -3.66 -21.44 4.91
N PHE A 265 -3.54 -20.85 6.11
CA PHE A 265 -3.70 -19.41 6.27
C PHE A 265 -2.67 -18.63 5.45
N SER A 266 -3.14 -17.60 4.76
CA SER A 266 -2.36 -16.76 3.86
C SER A 266 -2.57 -15.34 4.34
N LYS A 267 -1.49 -14.73 4.85
CA LYS A 267 -1.53 -13.40 5.47
C LYS A 267 -2.09 -12.33 4.53
N THR A 268 -1.89 -12.44 3.23
CA THR A 268 -2.40 -11.46 2.28
C THR A 268 -3.85 -11.77 1.90
N ASN A 269 -4.10 -12.97 1.37
CA ASN A 269 -5.42 -13.35 0.83
C ASN A 269 -6.49 -13.50 1.92
N HIS A 270 -6.21 -14.27 2.97
CA HIS A 270 -7.22 -14.56 4.00
C HIS A 270 -7.46 -13.35 4.90
N SER A 271 -6.43 -12.55 5.18
CA SER A 271 -6.63 -11.29 5.91
C SER A 271 -7.53 -10.34 5.13
N TYR A 272 -7.31 -10.17 3.82
CA TYR A 272 -8.19 -9.35 2.98
C TYR A 272 -9.65 -9.82 3.04
N LYS A 273 -9.90 -11.13 2.90
CA LYS A 273 -11.26 -11.71 3.00
C LYS A 273 -11.91 -11.48 4.38
N LEU A 274 -11.13 -11.60 5.45
CA LEU A 274 -11.60 -11.31 6.82
C LEU A 274 -11.94 -9.83 6.98
N THR A 275 -11.09 -8.94 6.46
CA THR A 275 -11.32 -7.50 6.48
C THR A 275 -12.55 -7.11 5.69
N GLU A 276 -12.70 -7.62 4.46
CA GLU A 276 -13.88 -7.41 3.64
C GLU A 276 -15.16 -7.87 4.33
N TRP A 277 -15.12 -9.04 4.97
CA TRP A 277 -16.27 -9.52 5.74
C TRP A 277 -16.59 -8.58 6.90
N LEU A 278 -15.59 -8.19 7.71
CA LEU A 278 -15.77 -7.31 8.86
C LEU A 278 -16.31 -5.94 8.45
N VAL A 279 -15.73 -5.33 7.43
CA VAL A 279 -16.15 -4.02 6.94
C VAL A 279 -17.61 -4.02 6.46
N ASN A 280 -18.08 -5.13 5.88
CA ASN A 280 -19.44 -5.24 5.35
C ASN A 280 -20.48 -5.68 6.39
N ASN A 281 -20.08 -6.42 7.43
CA ASN A 281 -21.02 -7.04 8.38
C ASN A 281 -20.89 -6.50 9.81
N GLU A 282 -19.67 -6.23 10.29
CA GLU A 282 -19.36 -5.81 11.66
C GLU A 282 -18.34 -4.65 11.68
N PRO A 283 -18.65 -3.50 11.05
CA PRO A 283 -17.68 -2.41 10.85
C PRO A 283 -17.18 -1.82 12.18
N GLU A 284 -17.99 -1.82 13.24
CA GLU A 284 -17.57 -1.27 14.54
C GLU A 284 -16.38 -2.03 15.15
N TYR A 285 -16.16 -3.29 14.76
CA TYR A 285 -15.01 -4.06 15.25
C TYR A 285 -13.66 -3.49 14.79
N LEU A 286 -13.63 -2.82 13.64
CA LEU A 286 -12.43 -2.18 13.07
C LEU A 286 -12.37 -0.68 13.37
N ARG A 287 -13.28 -0.13 14.18
CA ARG A 287 -13.38 1.30 14.48
C ARG A 287 -12.12 1.85 15.16
N GLU A 288 -11.52 1.08 16.07
CA GLU A 288 -10.25 1.44 16.73
C GLU A 288 -9.15 1.71 15.70
N LEU A 289 -8.96 0.80 14.75
CA LEU A 289 -7.97 0.94 13.69
C LEU A 289 -8.32 2.06 12.72
N ALA A 290 -9.58 2.18 12.33
CA ALA A 290 -10.04 3.25 11.44
C ALA A 290 -9.80 4.64 12.05
N ASN A 291 -10.08 4.82 13.34
CA ASN A 291 -9.84 6.06 14.06
C ASN A 291 -8.34 6.37 14.14
N PHE A 292 -7.50 5.38 14.47
CA PHE A 292 -6.04 5.52 14.47
C PHE A 292 -5.52 5.98 13.11
N LEU A 293 -5.91 5.29 12.02
CA LEU A 293 -5.47 5.66 10.67
C LEU A 293 -5.95 7.06 10.26
N CYS A 294 -7.16 7.47 10.65
CA CYS A 294 -7.66 8.79 10.29
C CYS A 294 -7.04 9.93 11.10
N GLN A 295 -7.05 9.80 12.43
CA GLN A 295 -6.73 10.90 13.33
C GLN A 295 -5.23 11.00 13.61
N GLU A 296 -4.55 9.87 13.74
CA GLU A 296 -3.13 9.84 14.14
C GLU A 296 -2.17 9.73 12.96
N VAL A 297 -2.65 9.26 11.80
CA VAL A 297 -1.81 9.04 10.62
C VAL A 297 -2.12 10.07 9.53
N LEU A 298 -3.36 10.09 9.03
CA LEU A 298 -3.71 10.97 7.90
C LEU A 298 -3.83 12.45 8.31
N GLU A 299 -4.55 12.78 9.39
CA GLU A 299 -4.75 14.17 9.82
C GLU A 299 -3.47 14.83 10.37
N GLN A 300 -2.61 14.07 11.06
CA GLN A 300 -1.32 14.60 11.52
C GLN A 300 -0.32 14.70 10.37
N GLY A 301 -0.26 13.70 9.49
CA GLY A 301 0.63 13.69 8.33
C GLY A 301 0.36 14.83 7.34
N GLU A 302 -0.90 15.21 7.10
CA GLU A 302 -1.26 16.35 6.23
C GLU A 302 -0.85 17.72 6.81
N ASN A 303 -0.78 17.85 8.13
CA ASN A 303 -0.36 19.09 8.79
C ASN A 303 1.17 19.21 8.83
N ASP A 304 1.87 18.09 8.97
CA ASP A 304 3.34 18.04 9.02
C ASP A 304 3.96 18.14 7.61
N ALA A 305 3.29 17.65 6.56
CA ALA A 305 3.76 17.73 5.17
C ALA A 305 3.68 19.14 4.54
N LYS A 306 3.10 20.13 5.24
CA LYS A 306 2.94 21.53 4.75
C LYS A 306 4.15 22.44 5.04
N PHE A 307 5.25 21.90 5.56
CA PHE A 307 6.46 22.66 5.94
C PHE A 307 7.71 22.23 5.18
#